data_AF-A0A950U6Z4-F1
#
_entry.id   AF-A0A950U6Z4-F1
#
_cell.length_a   1.000
_cell.length_b   1.000
_cell.length_c   1.000
_cell.angle_alpha   90.00
_cell.angle_beta   90.00
_cell.angle_gamma   90.00
#
_symmetry.space_group_name_H-M   'P 1'
#
loop_
_entity.id
_entity.type
_entity.pdbx_description
1 polymer ?
#
loop_
_entity_poly.entity_id
_entity_poly.type
_entity_poly.pdbx_seq_one_letter_code
_entity_poly.pdbx_strand_id
1 'polypeptide(L)'
;LRNFHSDYCGTIGRQFAEGFITGDAITAASIYLTIVAETAFTNTLFVAMPAEAAANGDYLLPTVFHSVQSDESRHISNGYATLLMALADEENHQLLERDLRYAWWNNHRVVDAAIGTFIEYGTKDRRKDRQSYAEMWRRWIYDDYYRSYLVPLEKYGLVIPHDLIEEAWNQIWNKGYVHEVAQFFATGWLANDWRIDGMTDEDFEWFEYKYPGWYDKYGKWWENYSRLSEPNGHHPIVAEDVDYWYPNRCWTCMVPCLVREDMVYAEVDGVVRTYCHEECRWTDVEAFRPIYQGRETPNMGQLIGHREWETLYHGWNWADVVSDMGYVRDDGKTMVAQPHLKLGDQKKMWTLDHLRRCPPLQSPNVLFNEMTPDERAAYHAKYIQAGPAGRFPVDAS
;
A
#
# COMPACT_ATOMS: atom_id res chain seq x y z
N LEU A 1 7.60 -17.54 10.24
CA LEU A 1 7.00 -17.53 8.88
C LEU A 1 5.47 -17.63 8.88
N ARG A 2 4.77 -17.86 10.01
CA ARG A 2 3.30 -17.71 10.06
C ARG A 2 2.83 -16.26 9.87
N ASN A 3 3.65 -15.31 10.32
CA ASN A 3 3.31 -13.89 10.43
C ASN A 3 3.19 -13.18 9.08
N PHE A 4 4.16 -13.35 8.17
CA PHE A 4 4.22 -12.65 6.88
C PHE A 4 3.05 -12.88 5.92
N HIS A 5 2.15 -13.84 6.14
CA HIS A 5 1.05 -14.12 5.20
C HIS A 5 -0.34 -13.77 5.74
N SER A 6 -0.47 -13.38 7.01
CA SER A 6 -1.76 -13.30 7.71
C SER A 6 -2.14 -11.89 8.18
N ASP A 7 -1.49 -10.84 7.68
CA ASP A 7 -1.77 -9.46 8.06
C ASP A 7 -1.86 -8.48 6.88
N TYR A 8 -2.09 -7.18 7.19
CA TYR A 8 -2.19 -6.10 6.22
C TYR A 8 -1.00 -6.00 5.28
N CYS A 9 0.20 -5.89 5.85
CA CYS A 9 1.45 -5.72 5.11
C CYS A 9 1.93 -7.03 4.51
N GLY A 10 1.69 -8.15 5.18
CA GLY A 10 2.01 -9.47 4.68
C GLY A 10 1.29 -9.80 3.38
N THR A 11 -0.02 -9.53 3.31
CA THR A 11 -0.80 -9.74 2.08
C THR A 11 -0.44 -8.75 0.96
N ILE A 12 -0.11 -7.50 1.29
CA ILE A 12 0.39 -6.49 0.33
C ILE A 12 1.77 -6.89 -0.20
N GLY A 13 2.71 -7.23 0.68
CA GLY A 13 4.07 -7.66 0.34
C GLY A 13 4.09 -8.98 -0.42
N ARG A 14 3.20 -9.92 -0.10
CA ARG A 14 3.01 -11.15 -0.87
C ARG A 14 2.57 -10.83 -2.29
N GLN A 15 1.57 -9.97 -2.48
CA GLN A 15 1.11 -9.60 -3.83
C GLN A 15 2.24 -8.95 -4.65
N PHE A 16 3.04 -8.10 -4.02
CA PHE A 16 4.21 -7.49 -4.65
C PHE A 16 5.25 -8.53 -5.05
N ALA A 17 5.61 -9.43 -4.13
CA ALA A 17 6.59 -10.49 -4.39
C ALA A 17 6.09 -11.52 -5.42
N GLU A 18 4.80 -11.87 -5.40
CA GLU A 18 4.18 -12.75 -6.39
C GLU A 18 4.28 -12.16 -7.80
N GLY A 19 4.20 -10.83 -7.94
CA GLY A 19 4.41 -10.13 -9.21
C GLY A 19 5.80 -10.37 -9.84
N PHE A 20 6.82 -10.66 -9.02
CA PHE A 20 8.18 -10.96 -9.50
C PHE A 20 8.34 -12.36 -10.11
N ILE A 21 7.48 -13.30 -9.71
CA ILE A 21 7.69 -14.74 -9.97
C ILE A 21 6.46 -15.46 -10.54
N THR A 22 5.32 -14.77 -10.66
CA THR A 22 4.05 -15.34 -11.14
C THR A 22 3.64 -14.67 -12.44
N GLY A 23 3.83 -15.38 -13.55
CA GLY A 23 3.74 -14.84 -14.89
C GLY A 23 4.66 -15.64 -15.82
N ASP A 24 4.63 -15.35 -17.12
CA ASP A 24 5.80 -15.69 -17.92
C ASP A 24 7.01 -14.81 -17.53
N ALA A 25 8.21 -15.23 -17.94
CA ALA A 25 9.44 -14.59 -17.53
C ALA A 25 9.58 -13.13 -18.01
N ILE A 26 8.94 -12.77 -19.13
CA ILE A 26 8.95 -11.39 -19.62
C ILE A 26 8.07 -10.53 -18.71
N THR A 27 6.83 -10.94 -18.45
CA THR A 27 5.95 -10.16 -17.55
C THR A 27 6.54 -10.03 -16.15
N ALA A 28 6.91 -11.15 -15.51
CA ALA A 28 7.22 -11.17 -14.08
C ALA A 28 8.66 -10.70 -13.77
N ALA A 29 9.65 -11.42 -14.31
CA ALA A 29 11.05 -11.17 -13.98
C ALA A 29 11.63 -9.97 -14.75
N SER A 30 11.16 -9.71 -15.98
CA SER A 30 11.65 -8.58 -16.77
C SER A 30 10.84 -7.31 -16.51
N ILE A 31 9.58 -7.24 -16.99
CA ILE A 31 8.81 -6.00 -16.99
C ILE A 31 8.45 -5.58 -15.57
N TYR A 32 7.85 -6.45 -14.78
CA TYR A 32 7.43 -6.11 -13.43
C TYR A 32 8.60 -5.86 -12.48
N LEU A 33 9.53 -6.82 -12.37
CA LEU A 33 10.68 -6.70 -11.47
C LEU A 33 11.72 -5.71 -12.00
N THR A 34 12.44 -6.03 -13.08
CA THR A 34 13.65 -5.26 -13.44
C THR A 34 13.34 -3.89 -14.08
N ILE A 35 12.41 -3.84 -15.03
CA ILE A 35 12.09 -2.62 -15.79
C ILE A 35 11.33 -1.63 -14.93
N VAL A 36 10.37 -2.09 -14.11
CA VAL A 36 9.56 -1.19 -13.27
C VAL A 36 10.05 -1.17 -11.83
N ALA A 37 9.94 -2.26 -11.08
CA ALA A 37 10.19 -2.24 -9.63
C ALA A 37 11.62 -1.79 -9.30
N GLU A 38 12.61 -2.40 -9.97
CA GLU A 38 14.01 -2.11 -9.73
C GLU A 38 14.38 -0.76 -10.33
N THR A 39 14.17 -0.53 -11.62
CA THR A 39 14.63 0.70 -12.27
C THR A 39 13.92 1.95 -11.75
N ALA A 40 12.62 1.89 -11.46
CA ALA A 40 11.88 3.04 -10.96
C ALA A 40 12.06 3.22 -9.44
N PHE A 41 11.78 2.19 -8.65
CA PHE A 41 11.52 2.36 -7.22
C PHE A 41 12.71 2.02 -6.32
N THR A 42 13.76 1.33 -6.78
CA THR A 42 14.88 0.98 -5.89
C THR A 42 15.58 2.18 -5.27
N ASN A 43 15.60 3.34 -5.92
CA ASN A 43 16.17 4.55 -5.31
C ASN A 43 15.37 5.01 -4.07
N THR A 44 14.03 4.87 -4.07
CA THR A 44 13.23 5.19 -2.87
C THR A 44 13.52 4.19 -1.74
N LEU A 45 13.79 2.93 -2.08
CA LEU A 45 14.09 1.88 -1.11
C LEU A 45 15.53 1.94 -0.57
N PHE A 46 16.53 1.95 -1.45
CA PHE A 46 17.93 1.75 -1.13
C PHE A 46 18.77 3.03 -1.06
N VAL A 47 18.18 4.20 -1.32
CA VAL A 47 18.84 5.50 -1.11
C VAL A 47 18.09 6.33 -0.07
N ALA A 48 16.77 6.52 -0.21
CA ALA A 48 16.03 7.30 0.78
C ALA A 48 15.95 6.63 2.15
N MET A 49 15.56 5.35 2.25
CA MET A 49 15.46 4.73 3.58
C MET A 49 16.79 4.70 4.34
N PRO A 50 17.95 4.40 3.72
CA PRO A 50 19.25 4.60 4.36
C PRO A 50 19.51 6.02 4.84
N ALA A 51 19.17 7.03 4.03
CA ALA A 51 19.36 8.43 4.44
C ALA A 51 18.50 8.76 5.68
N GLU A 52 17.25 8.28 5.72
CA GLU A 52 16.37 8.43 6.88
C GLU A 52 16.87 7.65 8.10
N ALA A 53 17.32 6.41 7.92
CA ALA A 53 17.89 5.60 8.99
C ALA A 53 19.08 6.31 9.65
N ALA A 54 20.02 6.81 8.83
CA ALA A 54 21.18 7.56 9.32
C ALA A 54 20.78 8.84 10.06
N ALA A 55 19.77 9.57 9.57
CA ALA A 55 19.23 10.77 10.23
C ALA A 55 18.62 10.49 11.60
N ASN A 56 18.16 9.24 11.84
CA ASN A 56 17.62 8.78 13.13
C ASN A 56 18.63 7.97 13.96
N GLY A 57 19.90 7.95 13.57
CA GLY A 57 20.98 7.31 14.32
C GLY A 57 21.16 5.80 14.06
N ASP A 58 20.51 5.24 13.04
CA ASP A 58 20.78 3.88 12.57
C ASP A 58 21.83 3.89 11.44
N TYR A 59 23.00 3.32 11.74
CA TYR A 59 24.10 3.17 10.78
C TYR A 59 24.22 1.74 10.23
N LEU A 60 23.47 0.78 10.78
CA LEU A 60 23.47 -0.61 10.32
C LEU A 60 22.72 -0.73 8.99
N LEU A 61 21.52 -0.16 8.91
CA LEU A 61 20.70 -0.22 7.70
C LEU A 61 21.43 0.39 6.50
N PRO A 62 22.02 1.60 6.58
CA PRO A 62 22.79 2.17 5.47
C PRO A 62 23.98 1.31 5.04
N THR A 63 24.70 0.71 5.99
CA THR A 63 25.87 -0.14 5.70
C THR A 63 25.47 -1.34 4.83
N VAL A 64 24.34 -1.98 5.14
CA VAL A 64 23.85 -3.14 4.38
C VAL A 64 23.22 -2.69 3.07
N PHE A 65 22.33 -1.69 3.11
CA PHE A 65 21.52 -1.31 1.95
C PHE A 65 22.33 -0.64 0.85
N HIS A 66 23.36 0.15 1.18
CA HIS A 66 24.26 0.69 0.15
C HIS A 66 25.11 -0.39 -0.52
N SER A 67 25.43 -1.48 0.18
CA SER A 67 26.07 -2.63 -0.47
C SER A 67 25.11 -3.29 -1.47
N VAL A 68 23.84 -3.51 -1.09
CA VAL A 68 22.83 -4.07 -2.00
C VAL A 68 22.60 -3.15 -3.20
N GLN A 69 22.47 -1.85 -2.98
CA GLN A 69 22.27 -0.85 -4.03
C GLN A 69 23.36 -0.88 -5.11
N SER A 70 24.60 -1.21 -4.75
CA SER A 70 25.71 -1.29 -5.70
C SER A 70 25.54 -2.38 -6.76
N ASP A 71 24.65 -3.35 -6.52
CA ASP A 71 24.36 -4.44 -7.44
C ASP A 71 23.20 -4.11 -8.40
N GLU A 72 22.34 -3.15 -8.07
CA GLU A 72 21.10 -2.83 -8.82
C GLU A 72 21.35 -2.44 -10.27
N SER A 73 22.45 -1.72 -10.56
CA SER A 73 22.81 -1.35 -11.93
C SER A 73 22.96 -2.56 -12.86
N ARG A 74 23.38 -3.72 -12.34
CA ARG A 74 23.50 -4.96 -13.10
C ARG A 74 22.14 -5.58 -13.39
N HIS A 75 21.19 -5.49 -12.47
CA HIS A 75 19.84 -6.01 -12.66
C HIS A 75 19.04 -5.15 -13.64
N ILE A 76 19.15 -3.83 -13.53
CA ILE A 76 18.59 -2.87 -14.50
C ILE A 76 19.12 -3.17 -15.91
N SER A 77 20.41 -3.48 -16.04
CA SER A 77 21.00 -3.86 -17.32
C SER A 77 20.43 -5.17 -17.89
N ASN A 78 20.15 -6.16 -17.04
CA ASN A 78 19.50 -7.41 -17.45
C ASN A 78 18.08 -7.17 -17.98
N GLY A 79 17.30 -6.34 -17.27
CA GLY A 79 15.96 -5.94 -17.70
C GLY A 79 15.98 -5.27 -19.05
N TYR A 80 16.85 -4.27 -19.21
CA TYR A 80 16.98 -3.53 -20.46
C TYR A 80 17.37 -4.43 -21.65
N ALA A 81 18.32 -5.35 -21.46
CA ALA A 81 18.72 -6.30 -22.49
C ALA A 81 17.58 -7.26 -22.87
N THR A 82 16.82 -7.72 -21.89
CA THR A 82 15.65 -8.61 -22.11
C THR A 82 14.54 -7.89 -22.86
N LEU A 83 14.25 -6.64 -22.48
CA LEU A 83 13.27 -5.80 -23.16
C LEU A 83 13.67 -5.53 -24.62
N LEU A 84 14.92 -5.17 -24.89
CA LEU A 84 15.39 -4.94 -26.27
C LEU A 84 15.32 -6.21 -27.12
N MET A 85 15.56 -7.38 -26.52
CA MET A 85 15.37 -8.66 -27.21
C MET A 85 13.90 -8.89 -27.56
N ALA A 86 12.98 -8.66 -26.62
CA ALA A 86 11.55 -8.79 -26.87
C ALA A 86 11.04 -7.79 -27.92
N LEU A 87 11.57 -6.57 -27.95
CA LEU A 87 11.26 -5.52 -28.92
C LEU A 87 11.83 -5.78 -30.32
N ALA A 88 12.65 -6.81 -30.51
CA ALA A 88 13.10 -7.21 -31.84
C ALA A 88 11.97 -7.79 -32.71
N ASP A 89 10.85 -8.18 -32.09
CA ASP A 89 9.64 -8.66 -32.74
C ASP A 89 8.46 -7.73 -32.40
N GLU A 90 7.96 -7.02 -33.41
CA GLU A 90 6.85 -6.05 -33.27
C GLU A 90 5.56 -6.70 -32.76
N GLU A 91 5.35 -8.00 -32.98
CA GLU A 91 4.17 -8.71 -32.47
C GLU A 91 4.11 -8.74 -30.94
N ASN A 92 5.24 -8.50 -30.25
CA ASN A 92 5.31 -8.45 -28.79
C ASN A 92 4.78 -7.14 -28.18
N HIS A 93 4.65 -6.06 -28.96
CA HIS A 93 4.32 -4.73 -28.41
C HIS A 93 3.03 -4.75 -27.60
N GLN A 94 1.99 -5.42 -28.11
CA GLN A 94 0.70 -5.51 -27.42
C GLN A 94 0.81 -6.09 -26.00
N LEU A 95 1.64 -7.13 -25.81
CA LEU A 95 1.81 -7.76 -24.50
C LEU A 95 2.78 -6.95 -23.61
N LEU A 96 3.83 -6.38 -24.20
CA LEU A 96 4.76 -5.52 -23.48
C LEU A 96 4.09 -4.26 -22.92
N GLU A 97 3.20 -3.63 -23.71
CA GLU A 97 2.42 -2.47 -23.28
C GLU A 97 1.43 -2.83 -22.16
N ARG A 98 0.76 -3.98 -22.27
CA ARG A 98 -0.09 -4.52 -21.20
C ARG A 98 0.71 -4.72 -19.91
N ASP A 99 1.86 -5.37 -20.03
CA ASP A 99 2.70 -5.71 -18.89
C ASP A 99 3.27 -4.47 -18.23
N LEU A 100 3.69 -3.49 -19.03
CA LEU A 100 4.22 -2.22 -18.53
C LEU A 100 3.15 -1.45 -17.77
N ARG A 101 1.92 -1.39 -18.31
CA ARG A 101 0.77 -0.74 -17.67
C ARG A 101 0.45 -1.37 -16.32
N TYR A 102 0.32 -2.71 -16.28
CA TYR A 102 0.12 -3.48 -15.05
C TYR A 102 1.25 -3.26 -14.04
N ALA A 103 2.49 -3.45 -14.48
CA ALA A 103 3.67 -3.37 -13.64
C ALA A 103 3.80 -1.98 -13.02
N TRP A 104 3.67 -0.93 -13.83
CA TRP A 104 3.71 0.46 -13.36
C TRP A 104 2.69 0.68 -12.24
N TRP A 105 1.42 0.42 -12.52
CA TRP A 105 0.35 0.75 -11.58
C TRP A 105 0.46 -0.05 -10.29
N ASN A 106 0.73 -1.36 -10.39
CA ASN A 106 0.81 -2.21 -9.22
C ASN A 106 2.01 -1.83 -8.33
N ASN A 107 3.17 -1.52 -8.93
CA ASN A 107 4.34 -1.03 -8.20
C ASN A 107 4.07 0.32 -7.52
N HIS A 108 3.48 1.29 -8.23
CA HIS A 108 3.04 2.56 -7.64
C HIS A 108 2.17 2.32 -6.40
N ARG A 109 1.13 1.48 -6.53
CA ARG A 109 0.24 1.22 -5.40
C ARG A 109 0.99 0.62 -4.21
N VAL A 110 1.78 -0.43 -4.40
CA VAL A 110 2.39 -1.12 -3.26
C VAL A 110 3.57 -0.35 -2.68
N VAL A 111 4.49 0.11 -3.53
CA VAL A 111 5.74 0.72 -3.06
C VAL A 111 5.48 2.10 -2.46
N ASP A 112 4.67 2.95 -3.10
CA ASP A 112 4.39 4.28 -2.56
C ASP A 112 3.62 4.20 -1.23
N ALA A 113 2.74 3.19 -1.08
CA ALA A 113 2.04 2.93 0.18
C ALA A 113 3.03 2.62 1.32
N ALA A 114 3.95 1.67 1.11
CA ALA A 114 4.88 1.27 2.16
C ALA A 114 5.98 2.32 2.39
N ILE A 115 6.70 2.69 1.34
CA ILE A 115 7.92 3.50 1.43
C ILE A 115 7.61 4.95 1.73
N GLY A 116 6.54 5.51 1.15
CA GLY A 116 6.06 6.83 1.52
C GLY A 116 5.72 6.91 3.00
N THR A 117 5.04 5.89 3.53
CA THR A 117 4.71 5.83 4.96
C THR A 117 5.96 5.72 5.82
N PHE A 118 6.91 4.84 5.49
CA PHE A 118 8.13 4.66 6.28
C PHE A 118 8.99 5.93 6.31
N ILE A 119 9.17 6.56 5.15
CA ILE A 119 9.96 7.79 5.01
C ILE A 119 9.33 8.94 5.78
N GLU A 120 8.01 9.10 5.81
CA GLU A 120 7.41 10.29 6.44
C GLU A 120 6.98 10.07 7.89
N TYR A 121 6.38 8.91 8.18
CA TYR A 121 5.77 8.60 9.47
C TYR A 121 6.63 7.70 10.37
N GLY A 122 7.65 7.04 9.81
CA GLY A 122 8.59 6.19 10.56
C GLY A 122 9.83 6.91 11.10
N THR A 123 10.06 8.15 10.68
CA THR A 123 11.23 8.98 11.04
C THR A 123 10.83 10.07 12.04
N LYS A 124 11.78 10.57 12.85
CA LYS A 124 11.63 11.76 13.70
C LYS A 124 12.46 12.95 13.20
N ASP A 125 13.16 12.84 12.06
CA ASP A 125 13.80 13.99 11.43
C ASP A 125 12.75 14.93 10.83
N ARG A 126 12.69 16.15 11.37
CA ARG A 126 11.73 17.21 11.00
C ARG A 126 12.41 18.49 10.52
N ARG A 127 13.68 18.40 10.09
CA ARG A 127 14.33 19.54 9.42
C ARG A 127 13.53 19.95 8.18
N LYS A 128 13.35 21.26 7.96
CA LYS A 128 12.50 21.78 6.87
C LYS A 128 13.15 21.65 5.48
N ASP A 129 14.49 21.57 5.42
CA ASP A 129 15.28 21.35 4.20
C ASP A 129 15.35 19.88 3.77
N ARG A 130 14.95 18.94 4.64
CA ARG A 130 14.73 17.52 4.29
C ARG A 130 13.66 17.41 3.22
N GLN A 131 13.85 16.54 2.22
CA GLN A 131 12.84 16.31 1.19
C GLN A 131 11.63 15.55 1.74
N SER A 132 10.43 15.89 1.28
CA SER A 132 9.24 15.05 1.47
C SER A 132 9.26 13.86 0.51
N TYR A 133 8.40 12.87 0.76
CA TYR A 133 8.26 11.74 -0.16
C TYR A 133 7.84 12.20 -1.56
N ALA A 134 6.90 13.15 -1.66
CA ALA A 134 6.48 13.69 -2.95
C ALA A 134 7.64 14.38 -3.71
N GLU A 135 8.51 15.11 -3.01
CA GLU A 135 9.70 15.72 -3.62
C GLU A 135 10.70 14.66 -4.11
N MET A 136 10.91 13.58 -3.33
CA MET A 136 11.75 12.45 -3.73
C MET A 136 11.15 11.70 -4.93
N TRP A 137 9.84 11.44 -4.92
CA TRP A 137 9.10 10.79 -5.99
C TRP A 137 9.22 11.59 -7.29
N ARG A 138 9.05 12.93 -7.21
CA ARG A 138 9.19 13.79 -8.39
C ARG A 138 10.58 13.71 -9.01
N ARG A 139 11.63 13.68 -8.21
CA ARG A 139 12.99 13.54 -8.74
C ARG A 139 13.23 12.15 -9.33
N TRP A 140 13.08 11.10 -8.52
CA TRP A 140 13.55 9.77 -8.90
C TRP A 140 12.59 9.02 -9.80
N ILE A 141 11.28 9.12 -9.52
CA ILE A 141 10.29 8.41 -10.31
C ILE A 141 9.94 9.22 -11.56
N TYR A 142 9.65 10.50 -11.41
CA TYR A 142 9.22 11.30 -12.55
C TYR A 142 10.38 11.72 -13.45
N ASP A 143 11.42 12.36 -12.92
CA ASP A 143 12.50 12.88 -13.77
C ASP A 143 13.50 11.80 -14.20
N ASP A 144 13.99 10.97 -13.27
CA ASP A 144 15.01 9.96 -13.58
C ASP A 144 14.42 8.74 -14.30
N TYR A 145 13.37 8.12 -13.75
CA TYR A 145 12.76 6.94 -14.38
C TYR A 145 11.86 7.30 -15.56
N TYR A 146 10.76 8.01 -15.33
CA TYR A 146 9.77 8.23 -16.38
C TYR A 146 10.35 9.01 -17.56
N ARG A 147 10.88 10.23 -17.33
CA ARG A 147 11.36 11.07 -18.44
C ARG A 147 12.64 10.56 -19.08
N SER A 148 13.58 10.05 -18.30
CA SER A 148 14.92 9.72 -18.80
C SER A 148 15.10 8.26 -19.19
N TYR A 149 14.27 7.34 -18.67
CA TYR A 149 14.33 5.92 -19.00
C TYR A 149 13.13 5.44 -19.81
N LEU A 150 11.91 5.75 -19.37
CA LEU A 150 10.69 5.17 -19.94
C LEU A 150 10.26 5.83 -21.25
N VAL A 151 10.17 7.17 -21.30
CA VAL A 151 9.82 7.92 -22.53
C VAL A 151 10.74 7.59 -23.72
N PRO A 152 12.07 7.48 -23.55
CA PRO A 152 12.95 7.05 -24.63
C PRO A 152 12.65 5.68 -25.24
N LEU A 153 11.84 4.82 -24.59
CA LEU A 153 11.44 3.54 -25.15
C LEU A 153 10.40 3.69 -26.28
N GLU A 154 9.70 4.82 -26.38
CA GLU A 154 8.76 5.10 -27.47
C GLU A 154 9.41 5.03 -28.86
N LYS A 155 10.72 5.31 -28.94
CA LYS A 155 11.47 5.19 -30.20
C LYS A 155 11.54 3.74 -30.73
N TYR A 156 11.25 2.76 -29.88
CA TYR A 156 11.14 1.34 -30.24
C TYR A 156 9.69 0.94 -30.54
N GLY A 157 8.74 1.88 -30.59
CA GLY A 157 7.35 1.62 -30.96
C GLY A 157 6.43 1.18 -29.82
N LEU A 158 6.88 1.27 -28.56
CA LEU A 158 6.04 1.07 -27.38
C LEU A 158 5.20 2.31 -27.09
N VAL A 159 3.94 2.11 -26.69
CA VAL A 159 3.11 3.15 -26.09
C VAL A 159 3.33 3.19 -24.58
N ILE A 160 3.85 4.32 -24.08
CA ILE A 160 4.09 4.51 -22.65
C ILE A 160 2.79 4.97 -21.94
N PRO A 161 2.46 4.43 -20.75
CA PRO A 161 1.25 4.81 -20.01
C PRO A 161 1.41 6.15 -19.28
N HIS A 162 1.58 7.24 -20.04
CA HIS A 162 1.80 8.59 -19.51
C HIS A 162 0.68 9.05 -18.57
N ASP A 163 -0.56 8.74 -18.92
CA ASP A 163 -1.76 9.06 -18.16
C ASP A 163 -1.73 8.43 -16.76
N LEU A 164 -1.30 7.17 -16.64
CA LEU A 164 -1.16 6.49 -15.35
C LEU A 164 0.01 7.03 -14.52
N ILE A 165 1.04 7.59 -15.15
CA ILE A 165 2.16 8.21 -14.44
C ILE A 165 1.74 9.56 -13.85
N GLU A 166 1.00 10.36 -14.61
CA GLU A 166 0.40 11.60 -14.10
C GLU A 166 -0.66 11.32 -13.04
N GLU A 167 -1.46 10.26 -13.21
CA GLU A 167 -2.43 9.86 -12.19
C GLU A 167 -1.75 9.37 -10.91
N ALA A 168 -0.66 8.61 -10.99
CA ALA A 168 0.13 8.23 -9.81
C ALA A 168 0.64 9.46 -9.04
N TRP A 169 1.08 10.51 -9.74
CA TRP A 169 1.44 11.78 -9.12
C TRP A 169 0.22 12.48 -8.49
N ASN A 170 -0.90 12.52 -9.20
CA ASN A 170 -2.16 13.07 -8.71
C ASN A 170 -2.64 12.38 -7.42
N GLN A 171 -2.52 11.05 -7.36
CA GLN A 171 -2.80 10.23 -6.18
C GLN A 171 -1.95 10.66 -4.99
N ILE A 172 -0.65 10.82 -5.17
CA ILE A 172 0.29 11.20 -4.10
C ILE A 172 0.01 12.63 -3.64
N TRP A 173 -0.04 13.59 -4.57
CA TRP A 173 -0.03 15.01 -4.24
C TRP A 173 -1.43 15.55 -3.91
N ASN A 174 -2.41 15.36 -4.80
CA ASN A 174 -3.73 15.97 -4.64
C ASN A 174 -4.66 15.10 -3.80
N LYS A 175 -4.66 13.78 -4.05
CA LYS A 175 -5.54 12.85 -3.34
C LYS A 175 -4.97 12.43 -1.98
N GLY A 176 -3.67 12.60 -1.77
CA GLY A 176 -2.99 12.40 -0.48
C GLY A 176 -2.75 10.92 -0.14
N TYR A 177 -2.56 10.08 -1.16
CA TYR A 177 -2.49 8.62 -1.07
C TYR A 177 -1.60 8.10 0.06
N VAL A 178 -0.37 8.61 0.19
CA VAL A 178 0.59 8.18 1.23
C VAL A 178 0.06 8.47 2.63
N HIS A 179 -0.61 9.60 2.83
CA HIS A 179 -1.15 10.00 4.13
C HIS A 179 -2.38 9.17 4.51
N GLU A 180 -3.23 8.83 3.55
CA GLU A 180 -4.34 7.89 3.75
C GLU A 180 -3.84 6.50 4.15
N VAL A 181 -2.75 6.04 3.53
CA VAL A 181 -2.10 4.76 3.86
C VAL A 181 -1.53 4.80 5.27
N ALA A 182 -0.87 5.88 5.67
CA ALA A 182 -0.32 6.03 7.01
C ALA A 182 -1.41 5.93 8.10
N GLN A 183 -2.55 6.59 7.89
CA GLN A 183 -3.69 6.47 8.81
C GLN A 183 -4.30 5.08 8.80
N PHE A 184 -4.34 4.38 7.67
CA PHE A 184 -4.78 2.99 7.63
C PHE A 184 -3.88 2.08 8.48
N PHE A 185 -2.56 2.17 8.30
CA PHE A 185 -1.62 1.38 9.10
C PHE A 185 -1.66 1.73 10.59
N ALA A 186 -1.89 3.00 10.93
CA ALA A 186 -2.09 3.43 12.32
C ALA A 186 -3.43 2.97 12.87
N THR A 187 -4.53 3.05 12.11
CA THR A 187 -5.84 2.55 12.54
C THR A 187 -5.77 1.05 12.83
N GLY A 188 -5.18 0.31 11.89
CA GLY A 188 -5.04 -1.14 11.92
C GLY A 188 -3.88 -1.66 12.77
N TRP A 189 -3.27 -0.86 13.64
CA TRP A 189 -2.01 -1.21 14.33
C TRP A 189 -2.01 -2.57 15.03
N LEU A 190 -3.18 -3.05 15.45
CA LEU A 190 -3.39 -4.37 16.06
C LEU A 190 -2.92 -5.55 15.21
N ALA A 191 -2.95 -5.41 13.90
CA ALA A 191 -2.53 -6.43 12.95
C ALA A 191 -1.13 -6.15 12.36
N ASN A 192 -0.40 -5.17 12.88
CA ASN A 192 0.98 -4.94 12.46
C ASN A 192 1.93 -5.81 13.29
N ASP A 193 3.12 -6.12 12.77
CA ASP A 193 4.24 -6.67 13.54
C ASP A 193 5.27 -5.59 13.95
N TRP A 194 5.00 -4.32 13.60
CA TRP A 194 5.73 -3.13 14.06
C TRP A 194 4.89 -2.23 14.98
N ARG A 195 5.48 -1.14 15.43
CA ARG A 195 4.86 -0.12 16.28
C ARG A 195 4.81 1.20 15.53
N ILE A 196 3.70 1.92 15.60
CA ILE A 196 3.53 3.23 14.98
C ILE A 196 3.13 4.25 16.04
N ASP A 197 3.99 5.24 16.24
CA ASP A 197 3.87 6.20 17.34
C ASP A 197 2.88 7.31 17.01
N GLY A 198 2.34 7.95 18.06
CA GLY A 198 1.59 9.18 17.90
C GLY A 198 2.45 10.31 17.33
N MET A 199 1.78 11.29 16.70
CA MET A 199 2.41 12.49 16.20
C MET A 199 2.39 13.60 17.25
N THR A 200 3.37 14.50 17.14
CA THR A 200 3.60 15.68 17.99
C THR A 200 3.38 16.97 17.19
N ASP A 201 3.38 18.11 17.87
CA ASP A 201 3.25 19.43 17.22
C ASP A 201 4.37 19.68 16.19
N GLU A 202 5.60 19.21 16.45
CA GLU A 202 6.71 19.33 15.50
C GLU A 202 6.46 18.51 14.23
N ASP A 203 5.84 17.33 14.38
CA ASP A 203 5.40 16.52 13.24
C ASP A 203 4.34 17.28 12.43
N PHE A 204 3.31 17.80 13.10
CA PHE A 204 2.24 18.55 12.45
C PHE A 204 2.75 19.77 11.68
N GLU A 205 3.64 20.56 12.28
CA GLU A 205 4.26 21.72 11.62
C GLU A 205 5.10 21.33 10.40
N TRP A 206 5.76 20.16 10.42
CA TRP A 206 6.52 19.68 9.27
C TRP A 206 5.61 19.23 8.14
N PHE A 207 4.57 18.45 8.45
CA PHE A 207 3.61 18.01 7.45
C PHE A 207 2.87 19.18 6.83
N GLU A 208 2.42 20.16 7.63
CA GLU A 208 1.77 21.37 7.10
C GLU A 208 2.71 22.20 6.22
N TYR A 209 4.00 22.27 6.57
CA TYR A 209 5.00 22.96 5.75
C TYR A 209 5.25 22.26 4.41
N LYS A 210 5.33 20.93 4.40
CA LYS A 210 5.60 20.14 3.19
C LYS A 210 4.35 19.90 2.33
N TYR A 211 3.20 19.83 2.97
CA TYR A 211 1.90 19.55 2.38
C TYR A 211 0.88 20.54 2.96
N PRO A 212 0.79 21.77 2.41
CA PRO A 212 -0.17 22.76 2.90
C PRO A 212 -1.60 22.24 2.91
N GLY A 213 -2.31 22.41 4.03
CA GLY A 213 -3.65 21.85 4.27
C GLY A 213 -3.65 20.42 4.85
N TRP A 214 -2.49 19.83 5.12
CA TRP A 214 -2.39 18.50 5.72
C TRP A 214 -3.03 18.45 7.11
N TYR A 215 -2.83 19.47 7.94
CA TYR A 215 -3.37 19.42 9.32
C TYR A 215 -4.90 19.47 9.32
N ASP A 216 -5.50 20.35 8.51
CA ASP A 216 -6.97 20.41 8.34
C ASP A 216 -7.53 19.06 7.87
N LYS A 217 -6.78 18.36 7.01
CA LYS A 217 -7.17 17.07 6.46
C LYS A 217 -6.93 15.90 7.41
N TYR A 218 -5.84 15.84 8.17
CA TYR A 218 -5.44 14.64 8.92
C TYR A 218 -5.13 14.87 10.41
N GLY A 219 -4.81 16.10 10.81
CA GLY A 219 -4.27 16.43 12.14
C GLY A 219 -5.17 15.98 13.28
N LYS A 220 -6.45 16.33 13.24
CA LYS A 220 -7.43 15.96 14.29
C LYS A 220 -7.56 14.44 14.49
N TRP A 221 -7.42 13.67 13.41
CA TRP A 221 -7.43 12.21 13.52
C TRP A 221 -6.16 11.71 14.24
N TRP A 222 -4.99 12.28 13.94
CA TRP A 222 -3.74 11.93 14.62
C TRP A 222 -3.71 12.34 16.09
N GLU A 223 -4.37 13.44 16.47
CA GLU A 223 -4.59 13.79 17.88
C GLU A 223 -5.43 12.73 18.60
N ASN A 224 -6.50 12.25 17.96
CA ASN A 224 -7.31 11.14 18.47
C ASN A 224 -6.48 9.86 18.58
N TYR A 225 -5.63 9.55 17.60
CA TYR A 225 -4.71 8.42 17.64
C TYR A 225 -3.77 8.49 18.84
N SER A 226 -3.12 9.65 19.07
CA SER A 226 -2.28 9.88 20.24
C SER A 226 -3.06 9.72 21.55
N ARG A 227 -4.30 10.25 21.63
CA ARG A 227 -5.18 10.14 22.81
C ARG A 227 -5.59 8.70 23.11
N LEU A 228 -5.84 7.89 22.07
CA LEU A 228 -6.28 6.50 22.16
C LEU A 228 -5.11 5.51 22.20
N SER A 229 -3.87 6.00 22.21
CA SER A 229 -2.68 5.14 22.14
C SER A 229 -2.46 4.31 23.42
N GLU A 230 -2.87 4.79 24.59
CA GLU A 230 -2.72 4.08 25.86
C GLU A 230 -4.07 3.44 26.27
N PRO A 231 -4.10 2.21 26.81
CA PRO A 231 -5.35 1.58 27.24
C PRO A 231 -5.87 2.26 28.51
N ASN A 232 -7.03 2.91 28.42
CA ASN A 232 -7.68 3.57 29.56
C ASN A 232 -9.19 3.34 29.62
N GLY A 233 -9.62 2.11 29.35
CA GLY A 233 -11.03 1.67 29.43
C GLY A 233 -11.82 1.79 28.12
N HIS A 234 -11.28 2.46 27.11
CA HIS A 234 -11.79 2.46 25.73
C HIS A 234 -11.22 1.29 24.92
N HIS A 235 -11.71 1.11 23.69
CA HIS A 235 -11.18 0.18 22.71
C HIS A 235 -10.00 0.78 21.92
N PRO A 236 -9.23 -0.03 21.17
CA PRO A 236 -8.28 0.50 20.20
C PRO A 236 -8.99 1.37 19.16
N ILE A 237 -8.26 2.30 18.54
CA ILE A 237 -8.83 3.29 17.60
C ILE A 237 -9.72 2.69 16.50
N VAL A 238 -9.41 1.49 15.98
CA VAL A 238 -10.21 0.82 14.95
C VAL A 238 -11.66 0.53 15.38
N ALA A 239 -11.92 0.48 16.68
CA ALA A 239 -13.23 0.20 17.27
C ALA A 239 -13.82 1.42 18.02
N GLU A 240 -13.26 2.60 17.79
CA GLU A 240 -13.71 3.87 18.37
C GLU A 240 -14.28 4.78 17.28
N ASP A 241 -15.28 5.60 17.65
CA ASP A 241 -15.85 6.59 16.74
C ASP A 241 -14.94 7.83 16.69
N VAL A 242 -14.02 7.82 15.72
CA VAL A 242 -13.06 8.89 15.45
C VAL A 242 -13.21 9.46 14.05
N ASP A 243 -14.40 9.35 13.47
CA ASP A 243 -14.68 9.77 12.09
C ASP A 243 -13.73 9.08 11.08
N TYR A 244 -13.55 7.77 11.23
CA TYR A 244 -12.77 6.94 10.30
C TYR A 244 -13.61 5.75 9.83
N TRP A 245 -13.79 5.64 8.52
CA TRP A 245 -14.47 4.55 7.84
C TRP A 245 -13.43 3.57 7.30
N TYR A 246 -13.36 2.42 7.95
CA TYR A 246 -12.46 1.34 7.54
C TYR A 246 -12.65 0.93 6.05
N PRO A 247 -11.57 0.85 5.26
CA PRO A 247 -11.66 0.71 3.80
C PRO A 247 -11.95 -0.70 3.31
N ASN A 248 -12.48 -0.83 2.08
CA ASN A 248 -12.44 -2.10 1.34
C ASN A 248 -11.02 -2.42 0.88
N ARG A 249 -10.74 -3.69 0.58
CA ARG A 249 -9.45 -4.14 0.05
C ARG A 249 -9.47 -4.20 -1.47
N CYS A 250 -8.41 -3.76 -2.13
CA CYS A 250 -8.26 -3.97 -3.56
C CYS A 250 -7.92 -5.44 -3.82
N TRP A 251 -8.68 -6.10 -4.70
CA TRP A 251 -8.43 -7.49 -5.07
C TRP A 251 -7.09 -7.69 -5.80
N THR A 252 -6.67 -6.69 -6.58
CA THR A 252 -5.48 -6.77 -7.44
C THR A 252 -4.20 -6.47 -6.66
N CYS A 253 -4.03 -5.25 -6.13
CA CYS A 253 -2.79 -4.84 -5.47
C CYS A 253 -2.75 -5.13 -3.97
N MET A 254 -3.85 -5.60 -3.37
CA MET A 254 -4.02 -5.81 -1.93
C MET A 254 -3.94 -4.56 -1.05
N VAL A 255 -3.55 -3.39 -1.58
CA VAL A 255 -3.65 -2.12 -0.85
C VAL A 255 -5.13 -1.74 -0.69
N PRO A 256 -5.57 -1.19 0.46
CA PRO A 256 -6.97 -0.80 0.61
C PRO A 256 -7.39 0.33 -0.35
N CYS A 257 -8.69 0.42 -0.62
CA CYS A 257 -9.34 1.42 -1.46
C CYS A 257 -9.42 2.78 -0.76
N LEU A 258 -8.25 3.34 -0.43
CA LEU A 258 -8.13 4.50 0.46
C LEU A 258 -8.49 5.82 -0.19
N VAL A 259 -8.17 5.95 -1.47
CA VAL A 259 -8.64 7.05 -2.31
C VAL A 259 -10.04 6.68 -2.77
N ARG A 260 -11.02 7.31 -2.13
CA ARG A 260 -12.39 6.80 -2.05
C ARG A 260 -13.10 6.96 -3.37
N GLU A 261 -12.91 8.10 -4.01
CA GLU A 261 -13.52 8.47 -5.29
C GLU A 261 -13.17 7.52 -6.44
N ASP A 262 -12.06 6.79 -6.34
CA ASP A 262 -11.57 5.90 -7.40
C ASP A 262 -11.98 4.44 -7.21
N MET A 263 -12.64 4.12 -6.09
CA MET A 263 -13.03 2.75 -5.80
C MET A 263 -14.06 2.29 -6.83
N VAL A 264 -13.82 1.12 -7.43
CA VAL A 264 -14.73 0.45 -8.37
C VAL A 264 -14.90 -1.01 -7.96
N TYR A 265 -15.90 -1.70 -8.51
CA TYR A 265 -16.10 -3.13 -8.26
C TYR A 265 -16.59 -3.86 -9.52
N ALA A 266 -16.37 -5.17 -9.57
CA ALA A 266 -16.84 -6.03 -10.65
C ALA A 266 -17.16 -7.42 -10.11
N GLU A 267 -18.11 -8.11 -10.76
CA GLU A 267 -18.35 -9.52 -10.51
C GLU A 267 -17.43 -10.35 -11.40
N VAL A 268 -16.58 -11.18 -10.79
CA VAL A 268 -15.62 -12.04 -11.48
C VAL A 268 -15.66 -13.41 -10.81
N ASP A 269 -15.89 -14.45 -11.61
CA ASP A 269 -15.99 -15.84 -11.16
C ASP A 269 -17.03 -16.05 -10.03
N GLY A 270 -18.15 -15.32 -10.09
CA GLY A 270 -19.24 -15.40 -9.10
C GLY A 270 -18.95 -14.70 -7.77
N VAL A 271 -17.85 -13.95 -7.67
CA VAL A 271 -17.49 -13.13 -6.51
C VAL A 271 -17.45 -11.67 -6.91
N VAL A 272 -18.01 -10.80 -6.08
CA VAL A 272 -17.98 -9.36 -6.29
C VAL A 272 -16.71 -8.83 -5.64
N ARG A 273 -15.80 -8.35 -6.47
CA ARG A 273 -14.46 -7.90 -6.08
C ARG A 273 -14.39 -6.38 -6.11
N THR A 274 -13.72 -5.80 -5.13
CA THR A 274 -13.47 -4.36 -5.04
C THR A 274 -12.06 -4.01 -5.50
N TYR A 275 -11.89 -2.85 -6.13
CA TYR A 275 -10.62 -2.37 -6.66
C TYR A 275 -10.41 -0.92 -6.24
N CYS A 276 -9.17 -0.57 -5.89
CA CYS A 276 -8.84 0.79 -5.45
C CYS A 276 -8.78 1.81 -6.59
N HIS A 277 -8.82 1.35 -7.84
CA HIS A 277 -8.79 2.17 -9.05
C HIS A 277 -9.23 1.33 -10.25
N GLU A 278 -9.70 1.97 -11.32
CA GLU A 278 -10.07 1.32 -12.58
C GLU A 278 -8.93 0.48 -13.15
N GLU A 279 -7.69 0.91 -12.97
CA GLU A 279 -6.50 0.18 -13.44
C GLU A 279 -6.31 -1.17 -12.74
N CYS A 280 -6.64 -1.24 -11.45
CA CYS A 280 -6.65 -2.51 -10.73
C CYS A 280 -7.78 -3.42 -11.21
N ARG A 281 -8.96 -2.84 -11.53
CA ARG A 281 -10.08 -3.57 -12.14
C ARG A 281 -9.69 -4.10 -13.52
N TRP A 282 -9.12 -3.27 -14.38
CA TRP A 282 -8.64 -3.65 -15.72
C TRP A 282 -7.63 -4.80 -15.65
N THR A 283 -6.67 -4.72 -14.72
CA THR A 283 -5.69 -5.80 -14.51
C THR A 283 -6.39 -7.13 -14.28
N ASP A 284 -7.33 -7.17 -13.34
CA ASP A 284 -8.06 -8.41 -13.02
C ASP A 284 -8.98 -8.79 -14.17
N VAL A 285 -9.93 -7.94 -14.56
CA VAL A 285 -11.04 -8.27 -15.46
C VAL A 285 -10.62 -8.48 -16.91
N GLU A 286 -9.54 -7.85 -17.37
CA GLU A 286 -9.13 -7.84 -18.78
C GLU A 286 -7.71 -8.37 -18.99
N ALA A 287 -6.71 -7.77 -18.34
CA ALA A 287 -5.30 -8.02 -18.66
C ALA A 287 -4.83 -9.43 -18.30
N PHE A 288 -5.34 -9.97 -17.19
CA PHE A 288 -4.94 -11.26 -16.63
C PHE A 288 -5.86 -12.41 -17.06
N ARG A 289 -6.71 -12.19 -18.08
CA ARG A 289 -7.59 -13.23 -18.63
C ARG A 289 -6.83 -14.13 -19.61
N PRO A 290 -7.29 -15.37 -19.84
CA PRO A 290 -6.62 -16.31 -20.75
C PRO A 290 -6.45 -15.79 -22.19
N ILE A 291 -7.26 -14.82 -22.61
CA ILE A 291 -7.15 -14.15 -23.90
C ILE A 291 -7.14 -12.64 -23.66
N TYR A 292 -6.08 -11.97 -24.09
CA TYR A 292 -5.96 -10.51 -24.07
C TYR A 292 -5.92 -9.99 -25.51
N GLN A 293 -6.94 -9.21 -25.89
CA GLN A 293 -7.05 -8.60 -27.22
C GLN A 293 -6.79 -9.56 -28.40
N GLY A 294 -7.31 -10.80 -28.29
CA GLY A 294 -7.19 -11.84 -29.31
C GLY A 294 -5.93 -12.72 -29.21
N ARG A 295 -5.02 -12.42 -28.28
CA ARG A 295 -3.84 -13.25 -27.99
C ARG A 295 -4.03 -14.12 -26.76
N GLU A 296 -3.62 -15.38 -26.85
CA GLU A 296 -3.59 -16.28 -25.69
C GLU A 296 -2.49 -15.88 -24.72
N THR A 297 -2.81 -15.84 -23.42
CA THR A 297 -1.87 -15.50 -22.35
C THR A 297 -1.99 -16.49 -21.18
N PRO A 298 -1.73 -17.80 -21.41
CA PRO A 298 -2.04 -18.87 -20.46
C PRO A 298 -1.24 -18.83 -19.16
N ASN A 299 -0.14 -18.08 -19.13
CA ASN A 299 0.80 -18.01 -18.01
C ASN A 299 0.63 -16.77 -17.14
N MET A 300 -0.46 -16.00 -17.31
CA MET A 300 -0.71 -14.83 -16.45
C MET A 300 -1.13 -15.23 -15.05
N GLY A 301 -0.80 -14.37 -14.07
CA GLY A 301 -1.33 -14.50 -12.71
C GLY A 301 -2.86 -14.53 -12.72
N GLN A 302 -3.47 -15.36 -11.87
CA GLN A 302 -4.92 -15.58 -11.92
C GLN A 302 -5.71 -14.73 -10.90
N LEU A 303 -5.02 -14.12 -9.93
CA LEU A 303 -5.62 -13.36 -8.82
C LEU A 303 -6.77 -14.12 -8.15
N ILE A 304 -6.56 -15.39 -7.80
CA ILE A 304 -7.57 -16.27 -7.18
C ILE A 304 -7.25 -16.60 -5.72
N GLY A 305 -8.19 -17.30 -5.07
CA GLY A 305 -8.02 -17.83 -3.72
C GLY A 305 -8.32 -16.81 -2.62
N HIS A 306 -7.96 -17.17 -1.38
CA HIS A 306 -8.06 -16.26 -0.25
C HIS A 306 -6.87 -15.28 -0.27
N ARG A 307 -7.16 -14.06 -0.71
CA ARG A 307 -6.13 -13.05 -0.96
C ARG A 307 -5.93 -12.11 0.22
N GLU A 308 -7.01 -11.72 0.90
CA GLU A 308 -6.99 -10.81 2.05
C GLU A 308 -7.05 -11.60 3.38
N TRP A 309 -6.43 -11.05 4.42
CA TRP A 309 -6.36 -11.70 5.72
C TRP A 309 -7.67 -11.52 6.51
N GLU A 310 -8.37 -10.40 6.31
CA GLU A 310 -9.60 -10.06 7.01
C GLU A 310 -10.67 -11.14 6.81
N THR A 311 -10.76 -11.67 5.60
CA THR A 311 -11.72 -12.72 5.23
C THR A 311 -11.44 -14.05 5.94
N LEU A 312 -10.19 -14.35 6.27
CA LEU A 312 -9.84 -15.55 7.03
C LEU A 312 -10.31 -15.47 8.50
N TYR A 313 -10.40 -14.25 9.03
CA TYR A 313 -10.72 -13.98 10.44
C TYR A 313 -12.11 -13.35 10.63
N HIS A 314 -12.96 -13.36 9.59
CA HIS A 314 -14.30 -12.80 9.67
C HIS A 314 -15.09 -13.43 10.84
N GLY A 315 -15.61 -12.59 11.75
CA GLY A 315 -16.36 -13.02 12.93
C GLY A 315 -15.52 -13.47 14.12
N TRP A 316 -14.19 -13.42 14.05
CA TRP A 316 -13.31 -13.78 15.17
C TRP A 316 -13.13 -12.61 16.13
N ASN A 317 -12.93 -12.89 17.42
CA ASN A 317 -12.53 -11.86 18.38
C ASN A 317 -11.05 -11.47 18.16
N TRP A 318 -10.74 -10.18 18.27
CA TRP A 318 -9.38 -9.65 18.03
C TRP A 318 -8.28 -10.31 18.86
N ALA A 319 -8.55 -10.77 20.09
CA ALA A 319 -7.56 -11.48 20.88
C ALA A 319 -7.18 -12.83 20.26
N ASP A 320 -8.13 -13.54 19.64
CA ASP A 320 -7.87 -14.80 18.95
C ASP A 320 -7.13 -14.57 17.63
N VAL A 321 -7.54 -13.53 16.89
CA VAL A 321 -6.89 -13.14 15.62
C VAL A 321 -5.41 -12.84 15.82
N VAL A 322 -5.08 -11.99 16.79
CA VAL A 322 -3.67 -11.64 17.10
C VAL A 322 -2.90 -12.83 17.64
N SER A 323 -3.53 -13.67 18.45
CA SER A 323 -2.89 -14.88 18.96
C SER A 323 -2.54 -15.86 17.83
N ASP A 324 -3.43 -16.03 16.85
CA ASP A 324 -3.18 -16.89 15.69
C ASP A 324 -2.09 -16.33 14.76
N MET A 325 -2.10 -15.00 14.54
CA MET A 325 -1.03 -14.30 13.83
C MET A 325 0.33 -14.35 14.54
N GLY A 326 0.36 -14.70 15.83
CA GLY A 326 1.57 -14.73 16.64
C GLY A 326 2.09 -13.35 17.06
N TYR A 327 1.21 -12.35 17.20
CA TYR A 327 1.55 -10.97 17.57
C TYR A 327 1.46 -10.71 19.08
N VAL A 328 1.91 -11.71 19.84
CA VAL A 328 1.93 -11.70 21.30
C VAL A 328 3.37 -11.95 21.75
N ARG A 329 3.82 -11.17 22.73
CA ARG A 329 5.17 -11.29 23.31
C ARG A 329 5.31 -12.57 24.14
N ASP A 330 6.54 -12.85 24.56
CA ASP A 330 6.91 -14.04 25.35
C ASP A 330 6.13 -14.19 26.67
N ASP A 331 5.54 -13.11 27.20
CA ASP A 331 4.67 -13.16 28.39
C ASP A 331 3.27 -13.74 28.12
N GLY A 332 2.98 -14.09 26.86
CA GLY A 332 1.74 -14.74 26.43
C GLY A 332 0.52 -13.83 26.44
N LYS A 333 0.66 -12.52 26.65
CA LYS A 333 -0.48 -11.59 26.72
C LYS A 333 -0.24 -10.20 26.15
N THR A 334 0.98 -9.69 26.18
CA THR A 334 1.28 -8.33 25.72
C THR A 334 1.41 -8.31 24.22
N MET A 335 0.76 -7.36 23.55
CA MET A 335 0.83 -7.21 22.10
C MET A 335 2.26 -6.85 21.66
N VAL A 336 2.72 -7.44 20.55
CA VAL A 336 3.97 -7.04 19.89
C VAL A 336 3.84 -5.61 19.38
N ALA A 337 2.83 -5.36 18.55
CA ALA A 337 2.44 -4.03 18.12
C ALA A 337 1.87 -3.21 19.27
N GLN A 338 2.07 -1.90 19.17
CA GLN A 338 1.56 -0.87 20.07
C GLN A 338 1.40 0.41 19.26
N PRO A 339 0.42 1.25 19.58
CA PRO A 339 0.21 2.52 18.93
C PRO A 339 1.08 3.65 19.54
N HIS A 340 2.18 3.28 20.20
CA HIS A 340 3.14 4.18 20.81
C HIS A 340 4.48 3.50 21.11
N LEU A 341 5.50 4.29 21.44
CA LEU A 341 6.83 3.80 21.83
C LEU A 341 7.11 3.77 23.35
N LYS A 342 6.09 3.95 24.21
CA LYS A 342 6.22 3.97 25.68
C LYS A 342 6.33 2.57 26.31
N LEU A 343 7.36 1.81 25.95
CA LEU A 343 7.49 0.38 26.28
C LEU A 343 7.91 0.06 27.72
N GLY A 344 8.44 1.05 28.45
CA GLY A 344 8.97 0.85 29.80
C GLY A 344 7.92 0.77 30.90
N ASP A 345 6.66 1.09 30.60
CA ASP A 345 5.55 1.04 31.56
C ASP A 345 4.49 0.05 31.09
N GLN A 346 4.46 -1.12 31.74
CA GLN A 346 3.54 -2.19 31.39
C GLN A 346 2.06 -1.78 31.50
N LYS A 347 1.73 -0.78 32.32
CA LYS A 347 0.34 -0.29 32.45
C LYS A 347 -0.16 0.42 31.20
N LYS A 348 0.75 0.90 30.36
CA LYS A 348 0.45 1.58 29.09
C LYS A 348 0.34 0.60 27.92
N MET A 349 0.69 -0.66 28.13
CA MET A 349 0.76 -1.64 27.05
C MET A 349 -0.61 -2.26 26.77
N TRP A 350 -0.97 -2.33 25.49
CA TRP A 350 -2.11 -3.12 25.05
C TRP A 350 -1.84 -4.61 25.17
N THR A 351 -2.87 -5.36 25.59
CA THR A 351 -2.80 -6.79 25.87
C THR A 351 -4.00 -7.51 25.25
N LEU A 352 -3.92 -8.84 25.18
CA LEU A 352 -5.05 -9.69 24.75
C LEU A 352 -6.31 -9.43 25.58
N ASP A 353 -6.19 -9.16 26.89
CA ASP A 353 -7.34 -8.86 27.75
C ASP A 353 -8.10 -7.61 27.29
N HIS A 354 -7.38 -6.60 26.79
CA HIS A 354 -8.02 -5.42 26.21
C HIS A 354 -8.74 -5.77 24.91
N LEU A 355 -8.15 -6.63 24.07
CA LEU A 355 -8.73 -7.05 22.79
C LEU A 355 -9.92 -7.99 22.94
N ARG A 356 -10.00 -8.76 24.03
CA ARG A 356 -11.17 -9.58 24.37
C ARG A 356 -12.46 -8.78 24.48
N ARG A 357 -12.37 -7.49 24.77
CA ARG A 357 -13.53 -6.57 24.86
C ARG A 357 -13.96 -6.01 23.52
N CYS A 358 -13.11 -6.10 22.49
CA CYS A 358 -13.41 -5.56 21.17
C CYS A 358 -14.50 -6.38 20.46
N PRO A 359 -15.31 -5.74 19.61
CA PRO A 359 -16.23 -6.48 18.74
C PRO A 359 -15.45 -7.42 17.80
N PRO A 360 -16.10 -8.48 17.28
CA PRO A 360 -15.47 -9.37 16.31
C PRO A 360 -15.03 -8.63 15.04
N LEU A 361 -13.91 -9.05 14.47
CA LEU A 361 -13.41 -8.55 13.18
C LEU A 361 -14.48 -8.75 12.11
N GLN A 362 -14.73 -7.70 11.33
CA GLN A 362 -15.61 -7.75 10.18
C GLN A 362 -14.77 -7.57 8.91
N SER A 363 -14.91 -8.48 7.96
CA SER A 363 -14.21 -8.42 6.68
C SER A 363 -15.02 -7.54 5.72
N PRO A 364 -14.45 -6.45 5.18
CA PRO A 364 -15.14 -5.61 4.20
C PRO A 364 -15.62 -6.41 2.99
N ASN A 365 -14.80 -7.34 2.49
CA ASN A 365 -15.14 -8.14 1.32
C ASN A 365 -16.27 -9.15 1.60
N VAL A 366 -16.27 -9.80 2.77
CA VAL A 366 -17.37 -10.71 3.16
C VAL A 366 -18.67 -9.91 3.24
N LEU A 367 -18.66 -8.81 3.99
CA LEU A 367 -19.84 -7.95 4.14
C LEU A 367 -20.33 -7.39 2.80
N PHE A 368 -19.42 -7.00 1.91
CA PHE A 368 -19.77 -6.49 0.59
C PHE A 368 -20.43 -7.58 -0.29
N ASN A 369 -20.02 -8.84 -0.16
CA ASN A 369 -20.63 -9.96 -0.90
C ASN A 369 -21.96 -10.45 -0.30
N GLU A 370 -22.24 -10.17 0.97
CA GLU A 370 -23.55 -10.44 1.59
C GLU A 370 -24.65 -9.46 1.14
N MET A 371 -24.26 -8.27 0.67
CA MET A 371 -25.16 -7.25 0.17
C MET A 371 -25.82 -7.66 -1.16
N THR A 372 -27.11 -7.36 -1.29
CA THR A 372 -27.82 -7.40 -2.57
C THR A 372 -27.19 -6.40 -3.57
N PRO A 373 -27.43 -6.56 -4.89
CA PRO A 373 -26.91 -5.61 -5.88
C PRO A 373 -27.28 -4.14 -5.60
N ASP A 374 -28.51 -3.88 -5.15
CA ASP A 374 -28.98 -2.53 -4.83
C ASP A 374 -28.27 -1.96 -3.59
N GLU A 375 -28.08 -2.78 -2.55
CA GLU A 375 -27.33 -2.40 -1.36
C GLU A 375 -25.85 -2.12 -1.69
N ARG A 376 -25.22 -2.94 -2.55
CA ARG A 376 -23.86 -2.70 -3.02
C ARG A 376 -23.73 -1.40 -3.80
N ALA A 377 -24.68 -1.11 -4.69
CA ALA A 377 -24.70 0.14 -5.45
C ALA A 377 -24.85 1.36 -4.51
N ALA A 378 -25.73 1.28 -3.53
CA ALA A 378 -25.90 2.33 -2.52
C ALA A 378 -24.65 2.48 -1.63
N TYR A 379 -24.06 1.37 -1.20
CA TYR A 379 -22.80 1.36 -0.45
C TYR A 379 -21.68 2.02 -1.25
N HIS A 380 -21.51 1.65 -2.51
CA HIS A 380 -20.50 2.21 -3.41
C HIS A 380 -20.69 3.72 -3.60
N ALA A 381 -21.91 4.16 -3.90
CA ALA A 381 -22.23 5.58 -4.07
C ALA A 381 -21.91 6.39 -2.80
N LYS A 382 -22.17 5.82 -1.61
CA LYS A 382 -21.78 6.41 -0.34
C LYS A 382 -20.26 6.39 -0.16
N TYR A 383 -19.61 5.28 -0.50
CA TYR A 383 -18.16 5.09 -0.34
C TYR A 383 -17.35 6.10 -1.13
N ILE A 384 -17.68 6.34 -2.39
CA ILE A 384 -16.93 7.26 -3.25
C ILE A 384 -17.11 8.75 -2.88
N GLN A 385 -18.11 9.07 -2.05
CA GLN A 385 -18.33 10.41 -1.50
C GLN A 385 -17.68 10.60 -0.13
N ALA A 386 -17.05 9.54 0.41
CA ALA A 386 -16.36 9.57 1.69
C ALA A 386 -15.27 10.65 1.67
N GLY A 387 -15.12 11.31 2.81
CA GLY A 387 -14.08 12.30 2.95
C GLY A 387 -12.69 11.65 2.97
N PRO A 388 -11.65 12.46 2.78
CA PRO A 388 -10.30 12.00 3.04
C PRO A 388 -10.12 11.59 4.49
N ALA A 389 -8.99 10.97 4.80
CA ALA A 389 -8.79 10.21 6.03
C ALA A 389 -9.79 9.06 6.19
N GLY A 390 -10.31 8.56 5.06
CA GLY A 390 -11.42 7.62 5.06
C GLY A 390 -12.65 8.06 5.85
N ARG A 391 -12.97 9.35 5.93
CA ARG A 391 -14.14 9.84 6.71
C ARG A 391 -15.46 9.42 6.09
N PHE A 392 -16.51 9.35 6.90
CA PHE A 392 -17.84 9.18 6.31
C PHE A 392 -18.21 10.41 5.45
N PRO A 393 -19.03 10.25 4.40
CA PRO A 393 -19.57 11.39 3.68
C PRO A 393 -20.31 12.30 4.65
N VAL A 394 -20.14 13.61 4.48
CA VAL A 394 -21.01 14.57 5.17
C VAL A 394 -22.39 14.40 4.56
N ASP A 395 -23.37 13.91 5.34
CA ASP A 395 -24.76 13.87 4.88
C ASP A 395 -25.13 15.28 4.40
N ALA A 396 -25.48 15.42 3.13
CA ALA A 396 -25.91 16.69 2.56
C ALA A 396 -27.22 17.10 3.24
N SER A 397 -27.12 17.93 4.27
CA SER A 397 -28.24 18.46 5.05
C SER A 397 -29.16 19.35 4.22
#